data_AF-A0A1B9GXS6-F1
#
_entry.id   AF-A0A1B9GXS6-F1
#
_cell.length_a   1.000
_cell.length_b   1.000
_cell.length_c   1.000
_cell.angle_alpha   90.00
_cell.angle_beta   90.00
_cell.angle_gamma   90.00
#
_symmetry.space_group_name_H-M   'P 1'
#
loop_
_entity.id
_entity.type
_entity.pdbx_description
1 polymer ?
#
loop_
_entity_poly.entity_id
_entity_poly.type
_entity_poly.pdbx_seq_one_letter_code
_entity_poly.pdbx_strand_id
1 'polypeptide(L)'
;MEAPTTDSRTTPRPLTRRELQACWVEMPADPGEREEYVESTGVDEVLPQSALNQGIDELSVPTTYPAFRTSYDRLPSKTLLIAQSTRTFKLSVIRDAVLTCGNGWRYPDDGTDVFQRLLSDRRVSEEKVDRVPLPNFERVYGTAQELKDRANASYTSGEWLDALGVYGRAWMTMFPYHIFAFPKGDRRAFLLGELDTTIFNNLTATCLDTYRKSQSHSKSQSGSHKHKLGDAMAFKLLSMGFNSGMAAANSHHADMMTVGAAQKLSRRLLEIHEYLQSPANRAYGHPGLPSYMVDHHKYVLEHLKDKPPKALLYDAAPELKQRIESLDR
;
A
#
# COMPACT_ATOMS: atom_id res chain seq x y z
N MET A 1 4.01 -45.48 -6.41
CA MET A 1 3.72 -44.05 -6.17
C MET A 1 2.83 -43.60 -7.30
N GLU A 2 1.55 -43.43 -7.02
CA GLU A 2 0.56 -42.98 -8.00
C GLU A 2 0.88 -41.55 -8.44
N ALA A 3 0.77 -41.30 -9.74
CA ALA A 3 0.94 -39.97 -10.32
C ALA A 3 -0.14 -39.03 -9.74
N PRO A 4 0.19 -37.77 -9.39
CA PRO A 4 -0.80 -36.84 -8.87
C PRO A 4 -1.85 -36.59 -9.97
N THR A 5 -3.08 -37.03 -9.69
CA THR A 5 -4.23 -36.87 -10.56
C THR A 5 -4.53 -35.39 -10.80
N THR A 6 -4.87 -35.06 -12.04
CA THR A 6 -5.09 -33.75 -12.65
C THR A 6 -6.22 -32.89 -12.08
N ASP A 7 -6.68 -33.11 -10.83
CA ASP A 7 -7.88 -32.46 -10.25
C ASP A 7 -7.59 -31.48 -9.09
N SER A 8 -6.32 -31.19 -8.78
CA SER A 8 -5.99 -30.25 -7.67
C SER A 8 -6.20 -28.76 -8.03
N ARG A 9 -6.29 -28.45 -9.33
CA ARG A 9 -6.39 -27.08 -9.87
C ARG A 9 -7.82 -26.62 -10.15
N THR A 10 -8.83 -27.44 -9.88
CA THR A 10 -10.26 -27.07 -9.99
C THR A 10 -10.84 -26.67 -8.64
N THR A 11 -10.26 -27.15 -7.54
CA THR A 11 -10.78 -26.98 -6.17
C THR A 11 -10.17 -25.75 -5.46
N PRO A 12 -11.00 -24.91 -4.80
CA PRO A 12 -10.50 -23.81 -3.97
C PRO A 12 -9.73 -24.33 -2.75
N ARG A 13 -8.63 -23.66 -2.39
CA ARG A 13 -7.86 -23.93 -1.17
C ARG A 13 -7.18 -22.65 -0.66
N PRO A 14 -6.87 -22.56 0.64
CA PRO A 14 -5.99 -21.51 1.15
C PRO A 14 -4.66 -21.48 0.39
N LEU A 15 -4.09 -20.27 0.26
CA LEU A 15 -2.73 -20.13 -0.25
C LEU A 15 -1.75 -20.73 0.74
N THR A 16 -0.71 -21.36 0.21
CA THR A 16 0.44 -21.82 0.99
C THR A 16 1.28 -20.63 1.46
N ARG A 17 2.17 -20.86 2.43
CA ARG A 17 3.13 -19.84 2.86
C ARG A 17 3.99 -19.34 1.70
N ARG A 18 4.47 -20.25 0.86
CA ARG A 18 5.29 -19.92 -0.33
C ARG A 18 4.55 -18.97 -1.27
N GLU A 19 3.29 -19.30 -1.56
CA GLU A 19 2.40 -18.48 -2.38
C GLU A 19 2.15 -17.09 -1.79
N LEU A 20 1.89 -17.01 -0.48
CA LEU A 20 1.69 -15.73 0.21
C LEU A 20 2.96 -14.88 0.25
N GLN A 21 4.13 -15.48 0.49
CA GLN A 21 5.40 -14.74 0.53
C GLN A 21 5.79 -14.20 -0.85
N ALA A 22 5.56 -14.97 -1.91
CA ALA A 22 5.88 -14.57 -3.28
C ALA A 22 4.98 -13.44 -3.83
N CYS A 23 3.85 -13.16 -3.17
CA CYS A 23 2.98 -12.03 -3.51
C CYS A 23 3.60 -10.66 -3.16
N TRP A 24 4.76 -10.65 -2.48
CA TRP A 24 5.43 -9.43 -2.04
C TRP A 24 6.78 -9.32 -2.76
N VAL A 25 6.79 -8.67 -3.91
CA VAL A 25 8.01 -8.40 -4.67
C VAL A 25 8.53 -7.01 -4.32
N GLU A 26 9.83 -6.90 -4.09
CA GLU A 26 10.47 -5.62 -3.83
C GLU A 26 11.01 -5.03 -5.14
N MET A 27 10.70 -3.76 -5.40
CA MET A 27 11.35 -2.99 -6.46
C MET A 27 12.74 -2.54 -5.99
N PRO A 28 13.74 -2.38 -6.87
CA PRO A 28 15.01 -1.76 -6.52
C PRO A 28 14.83 -0.43 -5.78
N ALA A 29 15.80 -0.03 -4.96
CA ALA A 29 15.71 1.23 -4.22
C ALA A 29 16.05 2.44 -5.09
N ASP A 30 17.01 2.28 -6.01
CA ASP A 30 17.48 3.31 -6.91
C ASP A 30 16.48 3.56 -8.06
N PRO A 31 16.14 4.83 -8.38
CA PRO A 31 15.23 5.14 -9.49
C PRO A 31 15.68 4.64 -10.86
N GLY A 32 16.98 4.66 -11.15
CA GLY A 32 17.52 4.16 -12.42
C GLY A 32 17.43 2.64 -12.50
N GLU A 33 17.77 1.93 -11.41
CA GLU A 33 17.56 0.48 -11.32
C GLU A 33 16.07 0.09 -11.35
N ARG A 34 15.18 0.94 -10.82
CA ARG A 34 13.72 0.72 -10.93
C ARG A 34 13.25 0.87 -12.36
N GLU A 35 13.68 1.91 -13.08
CA GLU A 35 13.36 2.11 -14.49
C GLU A 35 13.88 0.94 -15.31
N GLU A 36 15.14 0.53 -15.12
CA GLU A 36 15.71 -0.65 -15.76
C GLU A 36 14.96 -1.93 -15.38
N TYR A 37 14.56 -2.09 -14.12
CA TYR A 37 13.76 -3.24 -13.69
C TYR A 37 12.39 -3.24 -14.37
N VAL A 38 11.69 -2.11 -14.43
CA VAL A 38 10.39 -1.99 -15.11
C VAL A 38 10.53 -2.21 -16.62
N GLU A 39 11.59 -1.70 -17.25
CA GLU A 39 11.87 -1.89 -18.67
C GLU A 39 12.28 -3.32 -19.01
N SER A 40 13.08 -3.96 -18.16
CA SER A 40 13.59 -5.33 -18.37
C SER A 40 12.59 -6.42 -18.01
N THR A 41 11.75 -6.21 -17.00
CA THR A 41 10.72 -7.18 -16.57
C THR A 41 9.36 -6.89 -17.20
N GLY A 42 9.10 -5.67 -17.65
CA GLY A 42 7.75 -5.23 -18.01
C GLY A 42 6.82 -5.18 -16.79
N VAL A 43 5.72 -4.42 -16.90
CA VAL A 43 4.69 -4.38 -15.85
C VAL A 43 4.01 -5.77 -15.67
N ASP A 44 4.17 -6.67 -16.65
CA ASP A 44 3.55 -7.99 -16.72
C ASP A 44 4.31 -9.10 -15.96
N GLU A 45 5.56 -8.91 -15.52
CA GLU A 45 6.34 -9.97 -14.85
C GLU A 45 6.52 -9.80 -13.34
N VAL A 46 5.91 -8.79 -12.71
CA VAL A 46 5.86 -8.72 -11.22
C VAL A 46 5.12 -9.94 -10.64
N LEU A 47 4.28 -10.56 -11.47
CA LEU A 47 3.60 -11.83 -11.21
C LEU A 47 4.32 -12.96 -11.97
N PRO A 48 4.76 -14.05 -11.31
CA PRO A 48 5.41 -15.16 -12.00
C PRO A 48 4.52 -15.72 -13.12
N GLN A 49 5.12 -16.10 -14.27
CA GLN A 49 4.39 -16.74 -15.38
C GLN A 49 3.58 -17.98 -14.94
N SER A 50 4.05 -18.71 -13.94
CA SER A 50 3.34 -19.85 -13.33
C SER A 50 2.06 -19.48 -12.58
N ALA A 51 1.86 -18.19 -12.29
CA ALA A 51 0.66 -17.62 -11.70
C ALA A 51 -0.32 -17.06 -12.74
N LEU A 52 0.04 -17.07 -14.02
CA LEU A 52 -0.84 -16.76 -15.15
C LEU A 52 -1.46 -18.04 -15.71
N ASN A 53 -2.70 -17.94 -16.21
CA ASN A 53 -3.30 -19.00 -17.01
C ASN A 53 -3.00 -18.73 -18.49
N GLN A 54 -2.03 -19.44 -19.05
CA GLN A 54 -1.60 -19.29 -20.43
C GLN A 54 -2.72 -19.64 -21.41
N GLY A 55 -2.83 -18.86 -22.49
CA GLY A 55 -3.81 -19.09 -23.57
C GLY A 55 -5.26 -18.75 -23.22
N ILE A 56 -5.50 -18.08 -22.08
CA ILE A 56 -6.82 -17.56 -21.70
C ILE A 56 -6.80 -16.04 -21.86
N ASP A 57 -7.89 -15.49 -22.40
CA ASP A 57 -8.12 -14.05 -22.47
C ASP A 57 -7.94 -13.38 -21.08
N GLU A 58 -7.22 -12.27 -21.03
CA GLU A 58 -6.76 -11.65 -19.78
C GLU A 58 -7.88 -11.09 -18.90
N LEU A 59 -9.05 -10.86 -19.48
CA LEU A 59 -10.26 -10.37 -18.82
C LEU A 59 -11.20 -11.51 -18.41
N SER A 60 -10.95 -12.71 -18.92
CA SER A 60 -11.78 -13.89 -18.68
C SER A 60 -11.40 -14.61 -17.38
N VAL A 61 -12.42 -15.01 -16.61
CA VAL A 61 -12.22 -15.83 -15.41
C VAL A 61 -11.83 -17.24 -15.84
N PRO A 62 -10.66 -17.76 -15.42
CA PRO A 62 -10.20 -19.08 -15.84
C PRO A 62 -11.03 -20.19 -15.20
N THR A 63 -11.18 -21.32 -15.90
CA THR A 63 -11.89 -22.51 -15.37
C THR A 63 -11.05 -23.30 -14.36
N THR A 64 -9.73 -23.12 -14.37
CA THR A 64 -8.81 -23.73 -13.41
C THR A 64 -7.91 -22.68 -12.76
N TYR A 65 -7.42 -22.98 -11.56
CA TYR A 65 -6.41 -22.18 -10.88
C TYR A 65 -5.07 -22.28 -11.62
N PRO A 66 -4.23 -21.23 -11.59
CA PRO A 66 -2.85 -21.32 -12.06
C PRO A 66 -2.04 -22.34 -11.23
N ALA A 67 -0.85 -22.72 -11.72
CA ALA A 67 0.03 -23.64 -11.00
C ALA A 67 0.50 -23.04 -9.67
N PHE A 68 0.70 -21.71 -9.66
CA PHE A 68 1.07 -20.94 -8.49
C PHE A 68 -0.04 -19.93 -8.17
N ARG A 69 -0.71 -20.04 -7.01
CA ARG A 69 -1.86 -19.18 -6.70
C ARG A 69 -1.41 -17.90 -5.99
N THR A 70 -1.89 -16.75 -6.44
CA THR A 70 -1.71 -15.44 -5.76
C THR A 70 -3.02 -14.84 -5.25
N SER A 71 -4.12 -15.58 -5.44
CA SER A 71 -5.44 -15.32 -4.88
C SER A 71 -6.15 -16.63 -4.50
N TYR A 72 -7.06 -16.55 -3.54
CA TYR A 72 -7.94 -17.66 -3.16
C TYR A 72 -8.98 -17.96 -4.25
N ASP A 73 -9.55 -16.92 -4.85
CA ASP A 73 -10.55 -17.03 -5.90
C ASP A 73 -9.89 -17.09 -7.29
N ARG A 74 -10.59 -17.68 -8.26
CA ARG A 74 -10.18 -17.61 -9.67
C ARG A 74 -10.51 -16.22 -10.18
N LEU A 75 -9.48 -15.46 -10.54
CA LEU A 75 -9.60 -14.10 -11.06
C LEU A 75 -9.00 -14.04 -12.47
N PRO A 76 -9.43 -13.09 -13.31
CA PRO A 76 -8.78 -12.81 -14.58
C PRO A 76 -7.31 -12.43 -14.38
N SER A 77 -6.46 -12.76 -15.36
CA SER A 77 -5.02 -12.45 -15.31
C SER A 77 -4.76 -10.96 -15.09
N LYS A 78 -5.53 -10.07 -15.73
CA LYS A 78 -5.42 -8.61 -15.55
C LYS A 78 -5.64 -8.20 -14.08
N THR A 79 -6.61 -8.80 -13.39
CA THR A 79 -6.85 -8.51 -11.96
C THR A 79 -5.71 -9.00 -11.08
N LEU A 80 -5.13 -10.17 -11.37
CA LEU A 80 -3.97 -10.68 -10.63
C LEU A 80 -2.74 -9.80 -10.79
N LEU A 81 -2.50 -9.29 -12.01
CA LEU A 81 -1.42 -8.34 -12.31
C LEU A 81 -1.60 -7.03 -11.54
N ILE A 82 -2.78 -6.40 -11.61
CA ILE A 82 -3.08 -5.16 -10.86
C ILE A 82 -2.89 -5.38 -9.35
N ALA A 83 -3.38 -6.51 -8.81
CA ALA A 83 -3.22 -6.84 -7.40
C ALA A 83 -1.75 -6.98 -7.00
N GLN A 84 -0.93 -7.62 -7.84
CA GLN A 84 0.50 -7.79 -7.61
C GLN A 84 1.24 -6.45 -7.67
N SER A 85 1.01 -5.64 -8.70
CA SER A 85 1.61 -4.31 -8.84
C SER A 85 1.23 -3.40 -7.67
N THR A 86 -0.01 -3.51 -7.19
CA THR A 86 -0.47 -2.79 -5.99
C THR A 86 0.31 -3.19 -4.73
N ARG A 87 0.52 -4.49 -4.51
CA ARG A 87 1.29 -5.01 -3.36
C ARG A 87 2.74 -4.52 -3.40
N THR A 88 3.37 -4.57 -4.58
CA THR A 88 4.73 -4.09 -4.82
C THR A 88 4.85 -2.58 -4.58
N PHE A 89 3.91 -1.78 -5.08
CA PHE A 89 3.86 -0.35 -4.84
C PHE A 89 3.70 -0.02 -3.35
N LYS A 90 2.76 -0.68 -2.66
CA LYS A 90 2.58 -0.55 -1.21
C LYS A 90 3.85 -0.87 -0.43
N LEU A 91 4.55 -1.93 -0.80
CA LEU A 91 5.80 -2.31 -0.15
C LEU A 91 6.88 -1.23 -0.32
N SER A 92 6.96 -0.59 -1.49
CA SER A 92 7.89 0.53 -1.74
C SER A 92 7.54 1.76 -0.91
N VAL A 93 6.26 2.10 -0.77
CA VAL A 93 5.82 3.21 0.11
C VAL A 93 6.20 2.95 1.56
N ILE A 94 6.03 1.71 2.03
CA ILE A 94 6.35 1.33 3.40
C ILE A 94 7.87 1.35 3.63
N ARG A 95 8.66 0.92 2.65
CA ARG A 95 10.12 1.10 2.68
C ARG A 95 10.45 2.58 2.85
N ASP A 96 9.94 3.45 1.98
CA ASP A 96 10.23 4.88 2.04
C ASP A 96 9.83 5.50 3.39
N ALA A 97 8.69 5.08 3.96
CA ALA A 97 8.25 5.49 5.29
C ALA A 97 9.25 5.04 6.36
N VAL A 98 9.63 3.76 6.40
CA VAL A 98 10.59 3.22 7.38
C VAL A 98 11.95 3.91 7.28
N LEU A 99 12.46 4.13 6.06
CA LEU A 99 13.78 4.74 5.83
C LEU A 99 13.83 6.24 6.10
N THR A 100 12.69 6.93 5.98
CA THR A 100 12.61 8.36 6.29
C THR A 100 12.61 8.63 7.80
N CYS A 101 12.33 7.62 8.63
CA CYS A 101 12.38 7.70 10.09
C CYS A 101 13.83 7.62 10.60
N GLY A 102 14.67 8.56 10.19
CA GLY A 102 16.07 8.63 10.57
C GLY A 102 16.27 8.69 12.09
N ASN A 103 17.12 7.78 12.59
CA ASN A 103 17.83 7.83 13.88
C ASN A 103 17.17 7.30 15.17
N GLY A 104 15.96 6.72 15.16
CA GLY A 104 15.38 6.09 16.36
C GLY A 104 15.74 4.62 16.58
N TRP A 105 16.19 3.92 15.54
CA TRP A 105 16.26 2.46 15.53
C TRP A 105 17.69 2.02 15.18
N ARG A 106 18.60 2.09 16.17
CA ARG A 106 19.96 1.57 16.04
C ARG A 106 19.92 0.04 16.08
N TYR A 107 19.91 -0.58 14.91
CA TYR A 107 20.39 -1.95 14.75
C TYR A 107 21.92 -1.92 14.61
N PRO A 108 22.65 -2.98 15.01
CA PRO A 108 24.11 -3.02 14.90
C PRO A 108 24.54 -2.82 13.45
N ASP A 109 25.56 -2.00 13.25
CA ASP A 109 26.03 -1.41 11.98
C ASP A 109 26.68 -2.46 11.04
N ASP A 110 25.91 -3.45 10.61
CA ASP A 110 26.34 -4.53 9.70
C ASP A 110 26.10 -4.21 8.21
N GLY A 111 25.69 -2.99 7.89
CA GLY A 111 25.36 -2.56 6.52
C GLY A 111 23.97 -2.98 6.02
N THR A 112 23.21 -3.78 6.77
CA THR A 112 21.85 -4.17 6.39
C THR A 112 20.84 -3.09 6.78
N ASP A 113 20.16 -2.54 5.79
CA ASP A 113 19.09 -1.56 5.94
C ASP A 113 17.94 -2.04 6.85
N VAL A 114 17.38 -1.14 7.65
CA VAL A 114 16.34 -1.43 8.66
C VAL A 114 15.10 -2.05 8.01
N PHE A 115 14.73 -1.61 6.81
CA PHE A 115 13.63 -2.21 6.07
C PHE A 115 13.91 -3.67 5.70
N GLN A 116 15.12 -3.95 5.20
CA GLN A 116 15.54 -5.31 4.83
C GLN A 116 15.49 -6.27 6.02
N ARG A 117 15.95 -5.84 7.20
CA ARG A 117 15.84 -6.66 8.41
C ARG A 117 14.39 -6.91 8.82
N LEU A 118 13.56 -5.87 8.82
CA LEU A 118 12.14 -6.02 9.15
C LEU A 118 11.43 -6.98 8.20
N LEU A 119 11.81 -6.99 6.92
CA LEU A 119 11.28 -7.90 5.92
C LEU A 119 11.85 -9.32 6.11
N SER A 120 13.16 -9.48 6.35
CA SER A 120 13.79 -10.78 6.56
C SER A 120 13.28 -11.48 7.82
N ASP A 121 13.01 -10.74 8.90
CA ASP A 121 12.45 -11.28 10.15
C ASP A 121 11.05 -11.89 9.94
N ARG A 122 10.35 -11.47 8.88
CA ARG A 122 8.98 -11.90 8.56
C ARG A 122 8.94 -12.94 7.45
N ARG A 123 9.96 -12.96 6.58
CA ARG A 123 10.14 -13.97 5.54
C ARG A 123 10.74 -15.23 6.13
N VAL A 124 10.22 -16.37 5.70
CA VAL A 124 10.88 -17.67 5.91
C VAL A 124 11.75 -17.95 4.70
N SER A 125 12.96 -18.47 4.92
CA SER A 125 13.86 -18.88 3.83
C SER A 125 13.20 -19.94 2.93
N GLU A 126 13.55 -19.95 1.64
CA GLU A 126 13.00 -20.88 0.64
C GLU A 126 13.13 -22.36 1.06
N GLU A 127 14.21 -22.71 1.75
CA GLU A 127 14.45 -24.08 2.25
C GLU A 127 13.47 -24.51 3.36
N LYS A 128 12.93 -23.54 4.11
CA LYS A 128 12.08 -23.79 5.29
C LYS A 128 10.62 -23.41 5.06
N VAL A 129 10.30 -22.71 3.96
CA VAL A 129 9.01 -22.07 3.74
C VAL A 129 7.83 -23.06 3.78
N ASP A 130 8.02 -24.29 3.32
CA ASP A 130 6.95 -25.30 3.33
C ASP A 130 6.80 -26.01 4.68
N ARG A 131 7.76 -25.85 5.61
CA ARG A 131 7.78 -26.50 6.93
C ARG A 131 7.31 -25.58 8.06
N VAL A 132 7.40 -24.27 7.86
CA VAL A 132 7.02 -23.29 8.87
C VAL A 132 5.53 -22.94 8.72
N PRO A 133 4.69 -23.22 9.73
CA PRO A 133 3.25 -22.91 9.65
C PRO A 133 3.02 -21.41 9.50
N LEU A 134 1.91 -21.04 8.86
CA LEU A 134 1.48 -19.65 8.78
C LEU A 134 1.24 -19.07 10.18
N PRO A 135 1.54 -17.77 10.41
CA PRO A 135 1.24 -17.15 11.70
C PRO A 135 -0.28 -17.07 11.88
N ASN A 136 -0.76 -17.19 13.12
CA ASN A 136 -2.19 -17.04 13.39
C ASN A 136 -2.67 -15.64 12.98
N PHE A 137 -3.75 -15.59 12.19
CA PHE A 137 -4.31 -14.33 11.65
C PHE A 137 -4.69 -13.34 12.75
N GLU A 138 -5.43 -13.77 13.78
CA GLU A 138 -5.92 -12.89 14.84
C GLU A 138 -4.77 -12.27 15.63
N ARG A 139 -3.70 -13.04 15.89
CA ARG A 139 -2.49 -12.53 16.53
C ARG A 139 -1.81 -11.47 15.69
N VAL A 140 -1.66 -11.73 14.39
CA VAL A 140 -1.04 -10.81 13.43
C VAL A 140 -1.84 -9.52 13.32
N TYR A 141 -3.16 -9.63 13.13
CA TYR A 141 -4.07 -8.51 13.04
C TYR A 141 -4.10 -7.68 14.33
N GLY A 142 -4.24 -8.33 15.49
CA GLY A 142 -4.22 -7.65 16.80
C GLY A 142 -2.92 -6.88 17.04
N THR A 143 -1.77 -7.49 16.75
CA THR A 143 -0.46 -6.83 16.87
C THR A 143 -0.33 -5.62 15.93
N ALA A 144 -0.81 -5.75 14.68
CA ALA A 144 -0.82 -4.65 13.71
C ALA A 144 -1.71 -3.49 14.18
N GLN A 145 -2.88 -3.80 14.75
CA GLN A 145 -3.81 -2.82 15.31
C GLN A 145 -3.18 -2.05 16.48
N GLU A 146 -2.55 -2.75 17.44
CA GLU A 146 -1.84 -2.14 18.58
C GLU A 146 -0.72 -1.21 18.11
N LEU A 147 0.08 -1.64 17.13
CA LEU A 147 1.13 -0.79 16.54
C LEU A 147 0.54 0.44 15.86
N LYS A 148 -0.55 0.29 15.10
CA LYS A 148 -1.25 1.42 14.48
C LYS A 148 -1.78 2.39 15.54
N ASP A 149 -2.27 1.91 16.69
CA ASP A 149 -2.74 2.76 17.79
C ASP A 149 -1.58 3.50 18.48
N ARG A 150 -0.43 2.84 18.64
CA ARG A 150 0.80 3.51 19.09
C ARG A 150 1.26 4.60 18.11
N ALA A 151 1.20 4.32 16.81
CA ALA A 151 1.54 5.31 15.78
C ALA A 151 0.59 6.53 15.84
N ASN A 152 -0.72 6.31 16.07
CA ASN A 152 -1.68 7.40 16.29
C ASN A 152 -1.29 8.27 17.51
N ALA A 153 -0.82 7.64 18.60
CA ALA A 153 -0.38 8.35 19.79
C ALA A 153 0.88 9.19 19.54
N SER A 154 1.89 8.64 18.84
CA SER A 154 3.07 9.41 18.40
C SER A 154 2.66 10.57 17.48
N TYR A 155 1.76 10.33 16.53
CA TYR A 155 1.25 11.36 15.63
C TYR A 155 0.57 12.52 16.38
N THR A 156 -0.29 12.18 17.34
CA THR A 156 -1.03 13.17 18.15
C THR A 156 -0.09 13.99 19.03
N SER A 157 1.00 13.37 19.52
CA SER A 157 2.03 14.03 20.31
C SER A 157 2.97 14.92 19.48
N GLY A 158 2.84 14.93 18.16
CA GLY A 158 3.71 15.71 17.26
C GLY A 158 5.01 15.00 16.87
N GLU A 159 5.19 13.75 17.31
CA GLU A 159 6.33 12.88 17.01
C GLU A 159 6.12 12.17 15.65
N TRP A 160 5.99 12.97 14.60
CA TRP A 160 5.51 12.49 13.30
C TRP A 160 6.48 11.55 12.58
N LEU A 161 7.79 11.78 12.70
CA LEU A 161 8.78 10.86 12.12
C LEU A 161 8.74 9.50 12.83
N ASP A 162 8.54 9.44 14.14
CA ASP A 162 8.33 8.16 14.81
C ASP A 162 7.01 7.50 14.34
N ALA A 163 5.93 8.28 14.25
CA ALA A 163 4.63 7.79 13.79
C ALA A 163 4.74 7.11 12.41
N LEU A 164 5.46 7.70 11.44
CA LEU A 164 5.70 7.11 10.12
C LEU A 164 6.30 5.69 10.23
N GLY A 165 7.32 5.52 11.07
CA GLY A 165 8.03 4.25 11.23
C GLY A 165 7.18 3.20 11.93
N VAL A 166 6.39 3.63 12.93
CA VAL A 166 5.45 2.74 13.63
C VAL A 166 4.31 2.30 12.71
N TYR A 167 3.76 3.19 11.87
CA TYR A 167 2.77 2.81 10.84
C TYR A 167 3.36 1.80 9.84
N GLY A 168 4.59 2.04 9.36
CA GLY A 168 5.29 1.10 8.48
C GLY A 168 5.42 -0.30 9.09
N ARG A 169 5.82 -0.37 10.37
CA ARG A 169 5.88 -1.64 11.12
C ARG A 169 4.52 -2.29 11.31
N ALA A 170 3.50 -1.50 11.63
CA ALA A 170 2.13 -1.98 11.80
C ALA A 170 1.67 -2.69 10.52
N TRP A 171 1.87 -2.06 9.36
CA TRP A 171 1.47 -2.62 8.09
C TRP A 171 2.23 -3.91 7.77
N MET A 172 3.56 -3.88 7.91
CA MET A 172 4.39 -5.06 7.68
C MET A 172 3.97 -6.22 8.57
N THR A 173 3.32 -6.00 9.73
CA THR A 173 3.01 -7.08 10.70
C THR A 173 1.94 -7.99 10.13
N MET A 174 1.12 -7.47 9.22
CA MET A 174 0.13 -8.23 8.47
C MET A 174 0.75 -9.26 7.52
N PHE A 175 2.05 -9.18 7.23
CA PHE A 175 2.76 -10.17 6.41
C PHE A 175 2.61 -11.60 6.99
N PRO A 176 2.38 -12.63 6.15
CA PRO A 176 2.34 -12.58 4.68
C PRO A 176 0.94 -12.36 4.10
N TYR A 177 -0.08 -12.08 4.92
CA TYR A 177 -1.47 -12.00 4.49
C TYR A 177 -1.77 -10.74 3.68
N HIS A 178 -2.68 -10.88 2.71
CA HIS A 178 -3.24 -9.78 1.91
C HIS A 178 -4.72 -10.04 1.62
N ILE A 179 -5.47 -9.04 1.16
CA ILE A 179 -6.93 -9.15 0.97
C ILE A 179 -7.36 -10.29 0.04
N PHE A 180 -6.58 -10.54 -1.03
CA PHE A 180 -6.85 -11.63 -1.99
C PHE A 180 -6.50 -13.04 -1.48
N ALA A 181 -5.95 -13.16 -0.26
CA ALA A 181 -5.56 -14.46 0.31
C ALA A 181 -6.75 -15.26 0.84
N PHE A 182 -7.90 -14.61 0.96
CA PHE A 182 -9.11 -15.16 1.55
C PHE A 182 -10.24 -15.18 0.51
N PRO A 183 -11.24 -16.08 0.68
CA PRO A 183 -12.41 -16.10 -0.18
C PRO A 183 -13.16 -14.77 -0.18
N LYS A 184 -13.79 -14.45 -1.30
CA LYS A 184 -14.72 -13.32 -1.39
C LYS A 184 -15.76 -13.38 -0.26
N GLY A 185 -15.90 -12.27 0.46
CA GLY A 185 -16.83 -12.14 1.60
C GLY A 185 -16.27 -12.62 2.95
N ASP A 186 -15.04 -13.15 3.00
CA ASP A 186 -14.39 -13.50 4.27
C ASP A 186 -14.12 -12.25 5.13
N ARG A 187 -14.50 -12.31 6.41
CA ARG A 187 -14.32 -11.21 7.36
C ARG A 187 -12.85 -10.78 7.48
N ARG A 188 -11.90 -11.71 7.34
CA ARG A 188 -10.46 -11.43 7.44
C ARG A 188 -9.96 -10.55 6.31
N ALA A 189 -10.49 -10.74 5.10
CA ALA A 189 -10.18 -9.85 3.97
C ALA A 189 -10.62 -8.42 4.28
N PHE A 190 -11.85 -8.27 4.80
CA PHE A 190 -12.39 -6.96 5.20
C PHE A 190 -11.52 -6.29 6.28
N LEU A 191 -11.20 -7.02 7.36
CA LEU A 191 -10.38 -6.50 8.45
C LEU A 191 -9.00 -6.04 7.97
N LEU A 192 -8.35 -6.82 7.09
CA LEU A 192 -7.08 -6.42 6.49
C LEU A 192 -7.21 -5.18 5.63
N GLY A 193 -8.22 -5.11 4.74
CA GLY A 193 -8.38 -3.97 3.85
C GLY A 193 -8.72 -2.68 4.59
N GLU A 194 -9.52 -2.76 5.66
CA GLU A 194 -9.82 -1.61 6.53
C GLU A 194 -8.55 -1.11 7.24
N LEU A 195 -7.76 -2.02 7.83
CA LEU A 195 -6.53 -1.66 8.53
C LEU A 195 -5.46 -1.13 7.57
N ASP A 196 -5.27 -1.80 6.44
CA ASP A 196 -4.37 -1.38 5.36
C ASP A 196 -4.69 0.05 4.90
N THR A 197 -5.95 0.30 4.53
CA THR A 197 -6.42 1.63 4.08
C THR A 197 -6.22 2.68 5.16
N THR A 198 -6.51 2.34 6.42
CA THR A 198 -6.34 3.24 7.56
C THR A 198 -4.88 3.61 7.76
N ILE A 199 -3.96 2.65 7.70
CA ILE A 199 -2.53 2.90 7.85
C ILE A 199 -2.02 3.83 6.75
N PHE A 200 -2.34 3.55 5.48
CA PHE A 200 -1.89 4.41 4.38
C PHE A 200 -2.50 5.81 4.42
N ASN A 201 -3.78 5.94 4.77
CA ASN A 201 -4.41 7.24 4.93
C ASN A 201 -3.79 8.05 6.09
N ASN A 202 -3.34 7.37 7.15
CA ASN A 202 -2.62 8.00 8.26
C ASN A 202 -1.17 8.35 7.90
N LEU A 203 -0.49 7.54 7.08
CA LEU A 203 0.82 7.88 6.51
C LEU A 203 0.72 9.16 5.66
N THR A 204 -0.28 9.27 4.79
CA THR A 204 -0.57 10.49 4.02
C THR A 204 -0.74 11.70 4.92
N ALA A 205 -1.55 11.59 5.99
CA ALA A 205 -1.77 12.66 6.94
C ALA A 205 -0.47 13.09 7.64
N THR A 206 0.30 12.11 8.11
CA THR A 206 1.56 12.33 8.83
C THR A 206 2.57 13.05 7.95
N CYS A 207 2.71 12.64 6.69
CA CYS A 207 3.57 13.30 5.72
C CYS A 207 3.16 14.76 5.48
N LEU A 208 1.87 14.98 5.22
CA LEU A 208 1.31 16.30 4.92
C LEU A 208 1.47 17.26 6.11
N ASP A 209 1.19 16.81 7.33
CA ASP A 209 1.34 17.65 8.52
C ASP A 209 2.80 17.95 8.84
N THR A 210 3.68 16.97 8.64
CA THR A 210 5.14 17.18 8.75
C THR A 210 5.62 18.25 7.77
N TYR A 211 5.16 18.18 6.52
CA TYR A 211 5.44 19.22 5.53
C TYR A 211 4.87 20.59 5.94
N ARG A 212 3.61 20.68 6.34
CA ARG A 212 2.99 21.95 6.75
C ARG A 212 3.75 22.63 7.89
N LYS A 213 4.17 21.87 8.90
CA LYS A 213 4.95 22.42 10.02
C LYS A 213 6.35 22.87 9.60
N SER A 214 6.99 22.16 8.67
CA SER A 214 8.28 22.61 8.15
C SER A 214 8.15 23.94 7.40
N GLN A 215 7.02 24.17 6.72
CA GLN A 215 6.71 25.43 6.06
C GLN A 215 6.35 26.56 7.05
N SER A 216 5.67 26.26 8.16
CA SER A 216 5.27 27.30 9.14
C SER A 216 6.46 27.86 9.93
N HIS A 217 7.48 27.05 10.21
CA HIS A 217 8.70 27.49 10.88
C HIS A 217 9.62 28.32 9.97
N SER A 218 9.44 28.25 8.64
CA SER A 218 10.23 29.06 7.69
C SER A 218 9.79 30.54 7.67
N LYS A 219 8.53 30.82 8.04
CA LYS A 219 7.93 32.17 8.01
C LYS A 219 8.11 32.98 9.30
N SER A 220 8.49 32.37 10.43
CA SER A 220 8.50 33.05 11.75
C SER A 220 9.87 33.43 12.30
N GLN A 221 10.99 33.08 11.63
CA GLN A 221 12.33 33.43 12.13
C GLN A 221 13.27 33.90 11.03
N SER A 222 13.53 35.22 10.99
CA SER A 222 14.65 35.83 10.26
C SER A 222 15.96 35.80 11.08
N GLY A 223 16.13 34.90 12.05
CA GLY A 223 17.24 35.05 13.01
C GLY A 223 17.69 33.87 13.85
N SER A 224 17.24 32.62 13.64
CA SER A 224 17.85 31.50 14.38
C SER A 224 17.93 30.20 13.58
N HIS A 225 19.13 29.65 13.45
CA HIS A 225 19.45 28.36 12.81
C HIS A 225 19.00 27.18 13.68
N LYS A 226 17.70 27.00 13.93
CA LYS A 226 17.18 25.75 14.51
C LYS A 226 16.36 24.97 13.48
N HIS A 227 16.98 23.89 12.99
CA HIS A 227 16.41 22.76 12.26
C HIS A 227 15.30 23.08 11.24
N LYS A 228 15.65 23.82 10.17
CA LYS A 228 14.85 23.75 8.94
C LYS A 228 14.98 22.34 8.37
N LEU A 229 13.85 21.70 8.08
CA LEU A 229 13.85 20.54 7.19
C LEU A 229 14.37 21.03 5.83
N GLY A 230 15.44 20.42 5.30
CA GLY A 230 15.95 20.82 3.99
C GLY A 230 14.88 20.64 2.90
N ASP A 231 14.88 21.49 1.88
CA ASP A 231 13.84 21.51 0.83
C ASP A 231 13.68 20.13 0.16
N ALA A 232 14.78 19.40 -0.02
CA ALA A 232 14.77 18.02 -0.53
C ALA A 232 14.00 17.04 0.38
N MET A 233 14.12 17.17 1.70
CA MET A 233 13.37 16.33 2.64
C MET A 233 11.89 16.74 2.69
N ALA A 234 11.59 18.03 2.62
CA ALA A 234 10.21 18.52 2.55
C ALA A 234 9.50 18.00 1.29
N PHE A 235 10.18 18.04 0.15
CA PHE A 235 9.69 17.45 -1.09
C PHE A 235 9.54 15.92 -0.99
N LYS A 236 10.52 15.23 -0.40
CA LYS A 236 10.44 13.77 -0.15
C LYS A 236 9.19 13.41 0.66
N LEU A 237 8.87 14.16 1.71
CA LEU A 237 7.66 13.96 2.51
C LEU A 237 6.38 14.17 1.68
N LEU A 238 6.31 15.20 0.83
CA LEU A 238 5.15 15.40 -0.05
C LEU A 238 4.97 14.23 -1.02
N SER A 239 6.04 13.80 -1.68
CA SER A 239 6.02 12.67 -2.62
C SER A 239 5.63 11.37 -1.91
N MET A 240 6.14 11.13 -0.70
CA MET A 240 5.76 9.98 0.12
C MET A 240 4.29 10.05 0.57
N GLY A 241 3.80 11.23 0.94
CA GLY A 241 2.40 11.46 1.27
C GLY A 241 1.47 11.20 0.08
N PHE A 242 1.87 11.65 -1.11
CA PHE A 242 1.19 11.38 -2.38
C PHE A 242 1.11 9.88 -2.64
N ASN A 243 2.25 9.18 -2.63
CA ASN A 243 2.31 7.73 -2.89
C ASN A 243 1.51 6.93 -1.85
N SER A 244 1.57 7.32 -0.57
CA SER A 244 0.73 6.72 0.48
C SER A 244 -0.75 6.91 0.20
N GLY A 245 -1.14 8.09 -0.29
CA GLY A 245 -2.53 8.37 -0.59
C GLY A 245 -3.02 7.56 -1.78
N MET A 246 -2.20 7.44 -2.83
CA MET A 246 -2.47 6.58 -3.99
C MET A 246 -2.57 5.10 -3.59
N ALA A 247 -1.74 4.65 -2.65
CA ALA A 247 -1.79 3.29 -2.11
C ALA A 247 -3.11 3.01 -1.36
N ALA A 248 -3.64 4.00 -0.64
CA ALA A 248 -4.94 3.92 0.03
C ALA A 248 -6.14 4.02 -0.95
N ALA A 249 -5.99 4.78 -2.05
CA ALA A 249 -7.07 5.06 -3.01
C ALA A 249 -7.32 3.91 -4.01
N ASN A 250 -6.58 2.81 -3.91
CA ASN A 250 -6.68 1.70 -4.84
C ASN A 250 -8.10 1.10 -4.88
N SER A 251 -8.63 0.92 -6.10
CA SER A 251 -10.00 0.51 -6.38
C SER A 251 -10.39 -0.83 -5.72
N HIS A 252 -9.45 -1.75 -5.54
CA HIS A 252 -9.68 -3.04 -4.87
C HIS A 252 -9.88 -2.95 -3.36
N HIS A 253 -9.50 -1.84 -2.72
CA HIS A 253 -9.70 -1.60 -1.29
C HIS A 253 -10.91 -0.70 -1.02
N ALA A 254 -11.48 -0.07 -2.06
CA ALA A 254 -12.60 0.85 -1.93
C ALA A 254 -13.89 0.17 -1.42
N ASP A 255 -14.08 -1.13 -1.69
CA ASP A 255 -15.15 -1.95 -1.09
C ASP A 255 -15.04 -2.04 0.45
N MET A 256 -13.84 -1.78 1.01
CA MET A 256 -13.53 -1.90 2.44
C MET A 256 -13.27 -0.54 3.10
N MET A 257 -13.41 0.56 2.34
CA MET A 257 -13.18 1.91 2.82
C MET A 257 -14.49 2.51 3.36
N THR A 258 -14.41 3.23 4.48
CA THR A 258 -15.57 4.00 4.97
C THR A 258 -15.70 5.34 4.23
N VAL A 259 -16.92 5.87 4.16
CA VAL A 259 -17.20 7.22 3.63
C VAL A 259 -16.26 8.27 4.23
N GLY A 260 -16.09 8.25 5.56
CA GLY A 260 -15.23 9.22 6.25
C GLY A 260 -13.75 9.07 5.90
N ALA A 261 -13.28 7.84 5.68
CA ALA A 261 -11.91 7.59 5.23
C ALA A 261 -11.69 8.10 3.80
N ALA A 262 -12.64 7.86 2.90
CA ALA A 262 -12.61 8.32 1.51
C ALA A 262 -12.60 9.85 1.41
N GLN A 263 -13.45 10.53 2.20
CA GLN A 263 -13.47 12.00 2.26
C GLN A 263 -12.13 12.57 2.76
N LYS A 264 -11.58 12.01 3.84
CA LYS A 264 -10.28 12.46 4.38
C LYS A 264 -9.16 12.27 3.35
N LEU A 265 -9.13 11.10 2.71
CA LEU A 265 -8.12 10.75 1.72
C LEU A 265 -8.19 11.70 0.51
N SER A 266 -9.37 11.89 -0.06
CA SER A 266 -9.57 12.78 -1.22
C SER A 266 -9.16 14.22 -0.93
N ARG A 267 -9.49 14.77 0.25
CA ARG A 267 -9.04 16.12 0.64
C ARG A 267 -7.52 16.22 0.69
N ARG A 268 -6.88 15.24 1.33
CA ARG A 268 -5.41 15.21 1.48
C ARG A 268 -4.70 15.08 0.14
N LEU A 269 -5.20 14.22 -0.75
CA LEU A 269 -4.62 14.04 -2.09
C LEU A 269 -4.74 15.29 -2.95
N LEU A 270 -5.89 15.97 -2.92
CA LEU A 270 -6.08 17.25 -3.62
C LEU A 270 -5.13 18.32 -3.09
N GLU A 271 -4.97 18.42 -1.77
CA GLU A 271 -4.06 19.38 -1.17
C GLU A 271 -2.59 19.07 -1.45
N ILE A 272 -2.18 17.81 -1.38
CA ILE A 272 -0.82 17.40 -1.77
C ILE A 272 -0.58 17.74 -3.25
N HIS A 273 -1.56 17.50 -4.12
CA HIS A 273 -1.47 17.91 -5.52
C HIS A 273 -1.25 19.42 -5.64
N GLU A 274 -2.00 20.26 -4.93
CA GLU A 274 -1.79 21.72 -4.94
C GLU A 274 -0.38 22.12 -4.49
N TYR A 275 0.14 21.49 -3.43
CA TYR A 275 1.52 21.74 -3.00
C TYR A 275 2.54 21.33 -4.05
N LEU A 276 2.39 20.15 -4.66
CA LEU A 276 3.29 19.67 -5.73
C LEU A 276 3.24 20.58 -6.96
N GLN A 277 2.09 21.16 -7.27
CA GLN A 277 1.91 22.12 -8.36
C GLN A 277 2.39 23.54 -8.04
N SER A 278 2.87 23.81 -6.82
CA SER A 278 3.45 25.12 -6.49
C SER A 278 4.78 25.35 -7.22
N PRO A 279 5.14 26.59 -7.60
CA PRO A 279 6.40 26.87 -8.29
C PRO A 279 7.65 26.34 -7.58
N ALA A 280 7.65 26.35 -6.24
CA ALA A 280 8.76 25.86 -5.43
C ALA A 280 8.98 24.35 -5.58
N ASN A 281 7.91 23.56 -5.74
CA ASN A 281 7.99 22.10 -5.82
C ASN A 281 8.07 21.59 -7.27
N ARG A 282 7.59 22.34 -8.26
CA ARG A 282 7.72 21.96 -9.69
C ARG A 282 9.17 21.76 -10.13
N ALA A 283 10.12 22.48 -9.51
CA ALA A 283 11.54 22.33 -9.77
C ALA A 283 12.07 20.91 -9.49
N TYR A 284 11.38 20.15 -8.63
CA TYR A 284 11.71 18.76 -8.31
C TYR A 284 10.95 17.74 -9.17
N GLY A 285 10.12 18.17 -10.13
CA GLY A 285 9.63 17.33 -11.23
C GLY A 285 8.47 16.37 -10.94
N HIS A 286 7.83 16.41 -9.77
CA HIS A 286 6.69 15.51 -9.49
C HIS A 286 5.40 16.01 -10.17
N PRO A 287 4.75 15.21 -11.06
CA PRO A 287 3.60 15.67 -11.85
C PRO A 287 2.31 15.83 -11.03
N GLY A 288 2.23 15.22 -9.85
CA GLY A 288 1.05 15.24 -8.99
C GLY A 288 -0.08 14.38 -9.57
N LEU A 289 -1.32 14.61 -9.13
CA LEU A 289 -2.49 13.96 -9.72
C LEU A 289 -2.70 14.36 -11.20
N PRO A 290 -2.93 13.40 -12.12
CA PRO A 290 -3.51 13.69 -13.43
C PRO A 290 -4.88 14.37 -13.32
N SER A 291 -5.28 15.11 -14.36
CA SER A 291 -6.56 15.86 -14.37
C SER A 291 -7.78 14.99 -14.04
N TYR A 292 -7.88 13.80 -14.65
CA TYR A 292 -8.99 12.89 -14.40
C TYR A 292 -9.06 12.40 -12.94
N MET A 293 -7.92 12.26 -12.25
CA MET A 293 -7.88 11.90 -10.83
C MET A 293 -8.26 13.08 -9.94
N VAL A 294 -7.86 14.30 -10.30
CA VAL A 294 -8.32 15.52 -9.61
C VAL A 294 -9.85 15.61 -9.68
N ASP A 295 -10.43 15.40 -10.85
CA ASP A 295 -11.88 15.40 -11.05
C ASP A 295 -12.57 14.27 -10.30
N HIS A 296 -11.95 13.08 -10.27
CA HIS A 296 -12.45 11.96 -9.47
C HIS A 296 -12.51 12.31 -7.97
N HIS A 297 -11.43 12.83 -7.38
CA HIS A 297 -11.42 13.17 -5.95
C HIS A 297 -12.37 14.31 -5.60
N LYS A 298 -12.52 15.31 -6.48
CA LYS A 298 -13.55 16.36 -6.33
C LYS A 298 -14.96 15.77 -6.36
N TYR A 299 -15.23 14.87 -7.32
CA TYR A 299 -16.51 14.16 -7.43
C TYR A 299 -16.81 13.36 -6.14
N VAL A 300 -15.84 12.61 -5.62
CA VAL A 300 -15.97 11.86 -4.36
C VAL A 300 -16.37 12.79 -3.21
N LEU A 301 -15.73 13.96 -3.06
CA LEU A 301 -16.05 14.88 -1.97
C LEU A 301 -17.47 15.44 -2.04
N GLU A 302 -17.92 15.78 -3.24
CA GLU A 302 -19.27 16.31 -3.46
C GLU A 302 -20.34 15.25 -3.15
N HIS A 303 -20.16 14.04 -3.67
CA HIS A 303 -21.18 12.97 -3.57
C HIS A 303 -21.21 12.28 -2.21
N LEU A 304 -20.16 12.44 -1.40
CA LEU A 304 -20.10 11.91 -0.04
C LEU A 304 -20.51 12.91 1.04
N LYS A 305 -20.74 14.18 0.72
CA LYS A 305 -20.90 15.28 1.68
C LYS A 305 -21.90 14.96 2.80
N ASP A 306 -23.05 14.39 2.45
CA ASP A 306 -24.15 14.10 3.37
C ASP A 306 -24.29 12.61 3.71
N LYS A 307 -23.29 11.79 3.33
CA LYS A 307 -23.32 10.34 3.57
C LYS A 307 -22.79 10.00 4.97
N PRO A 308 -23.29 8.94 5.63
CA PRO A 308 -22.84 8.57 6.98
C PRO A 308 -21.35 8.20 7.01
N PRO A 309 -20.50 8.87 7.82
CA PRO A 309 -19.05 8.66 7.77
C PRO A 309 -18.57 7.24 8.09
N LYS A 310 -19.37 6.47 8.84
CA LYS A 310 -19.07 5.08 9.24
C LYS A 310 -19.61 4.03 8.25
N ALA A 311 -20.42 4.43 7.28
CA ALA A 311 -20.91 3.49 6.27
C ALA A 311 -19.77 3.11 5.32
N LEU A 312 -19.85 1.91 4.74
CA LEU A 312 -18.96 1.49 3.66
C LEU A 312 -19.22 2.37 2.43
N LEU A 313 -18.14 2.70 1.73
CA LEU A 313 -18.13 3.67 0.64
C LEU A 313 -19.16 3.31 -0.44
N TYR A 314 -19.12 2.09 -0.96
CA TYR A 314 -19.99 1.67 -2.05
C TYR A 314 -21.39 1.21 -1.60
N ASP A 315 -21.59 0.93 -0.31
CA ASP A 315 -22.93 0.76 0.23
C ASP A 315 -23.66 2.10 0.29
N ALA A 316 -22.94 3.16 0.67
CA ALA A 316 -23.49 4.51 0.77
C ALA A 316 -23.57 5.25 -0.58
N ALA A 317 -22.67 4.92 -1.52
CA ALA A 317 -22.51 5.59 -2.82
C ALA A 317 -22.08 4.59 -3.92
N PRO A 318 -22.98 3.66 -4.33
CA PRO A 318 -22.68 2.63 -5.33
C PRO A 318 -22.29 3.21 -6.70
N GLU A 319 -22.73 4.43 -7.02
CA GLU A 319 -22.36 5.16 -8.24
C GLU A 319 -20.84 5.41 -8.35
N LEU A 320 -20.13 5.52 -7.21
CA LEU A 320 -18.69 5.70 -7.20
C LEU A 320 -17.95 4.46 -7.70
N LYS A 321 -18.53 3.27 -7.50
CA LYS A 321 -17.96 2.01 -7.96
C LYS A 321 -17.94 1.96 -9.49
N GLN A 322 -19.06 2.30 -10.11
CA GLN A 322 -19.18 2.34 -11.57
C GLN A 322 -18.22 3.36 -12.20
N ARG A 323 -18.05 4.52 -11.55
CA ARG A 323 -17.10 5.55 -12.01
C ARG A 323 -15.66 5.05 -11.99
N ILE A 324 -15.23 4.39 -10.92
CA ILE A 324 -13.86 3.86 -10.80
C ILE A 324 -13.63 2.73 -11.80
N GLU A 325 -14.59 1.81 -11.92
CA GLU A 325 -14.52 0.71 -12.91
C GLU A 325 -14.45 1.23 -14.36
N SER A 326 -14.95 2.44 -14.65
CA SER A 326 -14.81 3.08 -15.96
C SER A 326 -13.45 3.74 -16.19
N LEU A 327 -12.71 4.09 -15.13
CA LEU A 327 -11.36 4.65 -15.20
C LEU A 327 -10.28 3.55 -15.33
N ASP A 328 -10.57 2.35 -14.84
CA ASP A 328 -9.69 1.18 -14.90
C ASP A 328 -9.79 0.39 -16.25
N ARG A 329 -10.69 0.81 -17.16
CA ARG A 329 -10.92 0.22 -18.49
C ARG A 329 -10.14 0.93 -19.58
#